data_AF-A0A5N5NRL7-F1
#
_entry.id   AF-A0A5N5NRL7-F1
#
_cell.length_a   1.000
_cell.length_b   1.000
_cell.length_c   1.000
_cell.angle_alpha   90.00
_cell.angle_beta   90.00
_cell.angle_gamma   90.00
#
_symmetry.space_group_name_H-M   'P 1'
#
loop_
_entity.id
_entity.type
_entity.pdbx_description
1 polymer ?
#
loop_
_entity_poly.entity_id
_entity_poly.type
_entity_poly.pdbx_seq_one_letter_code
_entity_poly.pdbx_strand_id
1 'polypeptide(L)'
;MHILTKHTNITCLPKSIWNSKKLQHLYMNNIHLDVPIRKQLPDESPANLVTLRGLLIGKKSPSKDWLNGLKGLRTLALTCHIESLGKIIVPWISSKSLTNLRSLKLRSIDEFSRPSSLPLQIMSDNQSLSELYLTGSLPPEIGVTQLPQNLKMLSLAVSKLEHDPMPRLGKLPNLNILRLFARSYLGKEMTCQSKGFPALRVLKLWMLEELEKWTVPEDSMPRLRELEIRCCEKLTETDGWQRLSSSLKELILTNKPPTLVRDIKKREEWAKVRLTVNKWDFDPLPPDTAKA
;
A
#
# COMPACT_ATOMS: atom_id res chain seq x y z
N MET A 1 -26.91 6.03 3.31
CA MET A 1 -26.63 7.35 2.70
C MET A 1 -25.16 7.42 2.38
N HIS A 2 -24.78 7.83 1.16
CA HIS A 2 -23.38 8.06 0.77
C HIS A 2 -23.19 9.57 0.63
N ILE A 3 -22.21 10.14 1.31
CA ILE A 3 -21.82 11.53 1.07
C ILE A 3 -20.49 11.50 0.31
N LEU A 4 -20.53 11.99 -0.92
CA LEU A 4 -19.36 12.24 -1.77
C LEU A 4 -19.09 13.73 -1.71
N THR A 5 -18.20 14.15 -0.81
CA THR A 5 -17.66 15.52 -0.82
C THR A 5 -16.46 15.55 -1.76
N LYS A 6 -16.67 15.19 -3.04
CA LYS A 6 -15.65 15.37 -4.08
C LYS A 6 -15.81 16.81 -4.60
N HIS A 7 -14.72 17.58 -4.58
CA HIS A 7 -14.69 18.97 -5.08
C HIS A 7 -15.50 20.00 -4.28
N THR A 8 -15.79 19.74 -3.00
CA THR A 8 -16.38 20.75 -2.11
C THR A 8 -15.30 21.35 -1.20
N ASN A 9 -15.23 22.69 -1.08
CA ASN A 9 -14.35 23.44 -0.15
C ASN A 9 -14.74 23.25 1.33
N ILE A 10 -15.14 22.04 1.73
CA ILE A 10 -15.49 21.73 3.11
C ILE A 10 -14.17 21.55 3.86
N THR A 11 -13.78 22.59 4.60
CA THR A 11 -12.58 22.59 5.45
C THR A 11 -12.83 21.93 6.80
N CYS A 12 -14.10 21.80 7.23
CA CYS A 12 -14.50 21.17 8.49
C CYS A 12 -15.81 20.38 8.32
N LEU A 13 -15.88 19.17 8.89
CA LEU A 13 -17.13 18.39 8.91
C LEU A 13 -18.06 18.83 10.05
N PRO A 14 -19.36 19.07 9.79
CA PRO A 14 -20.32 19.33 10.85
C PRO A 14 -20.52 18.12 11.76
N LYS A 15 -20.75 18.37 13.06
CA LYS A 15 -20.89 17.34 14.10
C LYS A 15 -22.01 16.33 13.79
N SER A 16 -23.07 16.78 13.11
CA SER A 16 -24.23 15.97 12.76
C SER A 16 -23.89 14.75 11.87
N ILE A 17 -22.81 14.82 11.09
CA ILE A 17 -22.35 13.70 10.25
C ILE A 17 -21.97 12.50 11.11
N TRP A 18 -21.33 12.73 12.25
CA TRP A 18 -20.86 11.70 13.18
C TRP A 18 -21.97 11.10 14.05
N ASN A 19 -23.15 11.72 14.06
CA ASN A 19 -24.32 11.24 14.80
C ASN A 19 -25.35 10.53 13.89
N SER A 20 -25.06 10.42 12.59
CA SER A 20 -25.99 9.85 11.62
C SER A 20 -26.00 8.32 11.65
N LYS A 21 -27.11 7.74 12.11
CA LYS A 21 -27.33 6.27 12.12
C LYS A 21 -27.41 5.65 10.72
N LYS A 22 -27.72 6.45 9.69
CA LYS A 22 -27.90 5.99 8.30
C LYS A 22 -26.65 6.18 7.43
N LEU A 23 -25.62 6.86 7.94
CA LEU A 23 -24.39 7.10 7.20
C LEU A 23 -23.47 5.88 7.35
N GLN A 24 -23.16 5.23 6.23
CA GLN A 24 -22.30 4.04 6.20
C GLN A 24 -20.99 4.31 5.48
N HIS A 25 -20.98 5.22 4.50
CA HIS A 25 -19.81 5.51 3.70
C HIS A 25 -19.61 7.01 3.58
N LEU A 26 -18.44 7.47 4.03
CA LEU A 26 -18.00 8.85 3.95
C LEU A 26 -16.73 8.93 3.12
N TYR A 27 -16.83 9.58 1.96
CA TYR A 27 -15.72 9.79 1.03
C TYR A 27 -15.41 11.28 0.92
N MET A 28 -14.20 11.63 1.31
CA MET A 28 -13.69 13.00 1.33
C MET A 28 -12.47 13.16 0.44
N ASN A 29 -12.05 14.41 0.24
CA ASN A 29 -10.86 14.73 -0.53
C ASN A 29 -9.89 15.58 0.31
N ASN A 30 -9.12 14.92 1.19
CA ASN A 30 -8.15 15.53 2.10
C ASN A 30 -8.72 16.68 2.95
N ILE A 31 -9.89 16.47 3.57
CA ILE A 31 -10.45 17.46 4.50
C ILE A 31 -9.54 17.58 5.73
N HIS A 32 -9.07 18.80 5.99
CA HIS A 32 -8.11 19.10 7.06
C HIS A 32 -8.79 19.04 8.43
N LEU A 33 -8.30 18.15 9.30
CA LEU A 33 -8.67 18.13 10.71
C LEU A 33 -7.57 18.83 11.50
N ASP A 34 -7.77 20.12 11.78
CA ASP A 34 -6.92 20.89 12.69
C ASP A 34 -7.61 21.08 14.05
N VAL A 35 -7.07 20.42 15.08
CA VAL A 35 -7.32 20.65 16.53
C VAL A 35 -8.78 20.51 17.02
N PRO A 36 -8.95 20.43 18.34
CA PRO A 36 -9.25 19.19 19.01
C PRO A 36 -10.76 18.87 18.93
N ILE A 37 -11.10 17.77 18.28
CA ILE A 37 -12.33 17.03 18.60
C ILE A 37 -12.13 16.37 19.99
N ARG A 38 -11.80 17.14 21.03
CA ARG A 38 -11.41 16.63 22.36
C ARG A 38 -12.60 16.07 23.16
N LYS A 39 -13.84 16.16 22.65
CA LYS A 39 -15.05 15.75 23.40
C LYS A 39 -16.23 15.21 22.56
N GLN A 40 -16.10 14.93 21.25
CA GLN A 40 -17.30 14.97 20.38
C GLN A 40 -17.73 13.70 19.64
N LEU A 41 -16.95 12.61 19.59
CA LEU A 41 -17.60 11.32 19.35
C LEU A 41 -18.13 10.86 20.71
N PRO A 42 -19.43 10.55 20.85
CA PRO A 42 -19.91 9.86 22.05
C PRO A 42 -19.06 8.59 22.24
N ASP A 43 -18.83 8.18 23.49
CA ASP A 43 -18.14 6.92 23.82
C ASP A 43 -18.74 5.72 23.06
N GLU A 44 -20.02 5.85 22.69
CA GLU A 44 -20.72 5.02 21.70
C GLU A 44 -21.28 5.90 20.57
N SER A 45 -20.50 6.16 19.52
CA SER A 45 -21.04 6.80 18.33
C SER A 45 -22.11 5.88 17.72
N PRO A 46 -23.34 6.37 17.50
CA PRO A 46 -24.40 5.59 16.86
C PRO A 46 -24.19 5.48 15.34
N ALA A 47 -23.09 6.02 14.81
CA ALA A 47 -22.77 5.95 13.40
C ALA A 47 -22.36 4.54 13.00
N ASN A 48 -23.17 3.91 12.15
CA ASN A 48 -22.88 2.62 11.52
C ASN A 48 -21.89 2.79 10.35
N LEU A 49 -20.81 3.54 10.57
CA LEU A 49 -19.86 3.88 9.52
C LEU A 49 -19.01 2.66 9.18
N VAL A 50 -19.10 2.21 7.94
CA VAL A 50 -18.36 1.07 7.37
C VAL A 50 -17.10 1.56 6.65
N THR A 51 -17.16 2.72 6.01
CA THR A 51 -16.05 3.29 5.22
C THR A 51 -15.82 4.75 5.56
N LEU A 52 -14.56 5.07 5.83
CA LEU A 52 -14.08 6.43 6.08
C LEU A 52 -12.84 6.68 5.23
N ARG A 53 -12.91 7.58 4.26
CA ARG A 53 -11.78 7.89 3.37
C ARG A 53 -11.58 9.38 3.17
N GLY A 54 -10.33 9.79 3.00
CA GLY A 54 -9.96 11.14 2.56
C GLY A 54 -9.87 12.17 3.68
N LEU A 55 -9.60 11.71 4.90
CA LEU A 55 -9.26 12.58 6.02
C LEU A 55 -7.80 12.99 5.94
N LEU A 56 -7.52 14.26 6.22
CA LEU A 56 -6.18 14.79 6.42
C LEU A 56 -6.01 15.18 7.89
N ILE A 57 -5.10 14.54 8.59
CA ILE A 57 -4.77 14.82 10.00
C ILE A 57 -3.54 15.72 10.03
N GLY A 58 -3.71 16.96 10.48
CA GLY A 58 -2.64 17.97 10.57
C GLY A 58 -1.62 17.68 11.68
N LYS A 59 -0.77 18.68 11.99
CA LYS A 59 0.27 18.60 13.05
C LYS A 59 -0.32 18.31 14.44
N LYS A 60 -1.55 18.73 14.69
CA LYS A 60 -2.24 18.50 15.97
C LYS A 60 -3.09 17.23 15.89
N SER A 61 -2.59 16.16 16.48
CA SER A 61 -3.29 14.86 16.51
C SER A 61 -4.66 14.95 17.21
N PRO A 62 -5.70 14.25 16.69
CA PRO A 62 -6.94 14.02 17.43
C PRO A 62 -6.67 13.19 18.70
N SER A 63 -7.66 13.13 19.59
CA SER A 63 -7.58 12.22 20.75
C SER A 63 -7.36 10.79 20.27
N LYS A 64 -6.55 10.02 21.01
CA LYS A 64 -6.33 8.58 20.78
C LYS A 64 -7.65 7.79 20.73
N ASP A 65 -8.69 8.28 21.42
CA ASP A 65 -9.98 7.60 21.53
C ASP A 65 -10.98 7.98 20.43
N TRP A 66 -10.58 8.84 19.48
CA TRP A 66 -11.50 9.42 18.49
C TRP A 66 -12.22 8.37 17.63
N LEU A 67 -11.57 7.25 17.32
CA LEU A 67 -12.17 6.18 16.50
C LEU A 67 -12.81 5.05 17.32
N ASN A 68 -12.77 5.10 18.66
CA ASN A 68 -13.25 4.02 19.53
C ASN A 68 -14.76 3.75 19.39
N GLY A 69 -15.54 4.78 19.05
CA GLY A 69 -16.97 4.65 18.79
C GLY A 69 -17.31 3.97 17.46
N LEU A 70 -16.38 3.87 16.51
CA LEU A 70 -16.63 3.38 15.15
C LEU A 70 -16.34 1.87 15.01
N LYS A 71 -16.91 1.06 15.90
CA LYS A 71 -16.68 -0.39 15.97
C LYS A 71 -17.04 -1.15 14.68
N GLY A 72 -17.95 -0.59 13.86
CA GLY A 72 -18.37 -1.16 12.58
C GLY A 72 -17.43 -0.85 11.39
N LEU A 73 -16.39 -0.04 11.60
CA LEU A 73 -15.53 0.45 10.52
C LEU A 73 -14.71 -0.70 9.91
N ARG A 74 -14.82 -0.87 8.59
CA ARG A 74 -14.11 -1.90 7.82
C ARG A 74 -13.04 -1.31 6.90
N THR A 75 -13.15 -0.05 6.55
CA THR A 75 -12.21 0.62 5.64
C THR A 75 -11.87 2.01 6.13
N LEU A 76 -10.57 2.28 6.29
CA LEU A 76 -10.04 3.56 6.74
C LEU A 76 -8.96 4.04 5.76
N ALA A 77 -9.08 5.26 5.24
CA ALA A 77 -8.03 5.89 4.44
C ALA A 77 -7.71 7.29 4.96
N LEU A 78 -6.47 7.47 5.40
CA LEU A 78 -5.97 8.67 6.05
C LEU A 78 -4.72 9.20 5.35
N THR A 79 -4.63 10.52 5.30
CA THR A 79 -3.38 11.26 5.12
C THR A 79 -3.04 11.90 6.46
N CYS A 80 -1.83 11.74 6.96
CA CYS A 80 -1.44 12.29 8.26
C CYS A 80 -0.11 13.01 8.16
N HIS A 81 0.01 14.13 8.86
CA HIS A 81 1.30 14.73 9.14
C HIS A 81 2.15 13.79 10.01
N ILE A 82 3.45 13.71 9.72
CA ILE A 82 4.41 12.84 10.42
C ILE A 82 4.32 12.94 11.95
N GLU A 83 4.24 14.16 12.49
CA GLU A 83 4.16 14.42 13.95
C GLU A 83 2.92 13.82 14.63
N SER A 84 1.84 13.61 13.88
CA SER A 84 0.59 13.01 14.37
C SER A 84 0.58 11.50 14.23
N LEU A 85 1.29 10.98 13.22
CA LEU A 85 1.19 9.60 12.78
C LEU A 85 1.64 8.60 13.86
N GLY A 86 2.76 8.86 14.53
CA GLY A 86 3.23 8.04 15.66
C GLY A 86 2.30 8.06 16.88
N LYS A 87 1.53 9.14 17.08
CA LYS A 87 0.62 9.29 18.23
C LYS A 87 -0.73 8.57 18.03
N ILE A 88 -1.16 8.39 16.78
CA ILE A 88 -2.51 7.92 16.44
C ILE A 88 -2.56 6.50 15.86
N ILE A 89 -1.51 6.06 15.16
CA ILE A 89 -1.50 4.72 14.56
C ILE A 89 -1.47 3.65 15.65
N VAL A 90 -0.62 3.82 16.67
CA VAL A 90 -0.49 2.86 17.77
C VAL A 90 -1.85 2.60 18.41
N PRO A 91 -2.56 3.64 18.89
CA PRO A 91 -3.79 3.40 19.62
C PRO A 91 -4.89 2.90 18.69
N TRP A 92 -4.99 3.35 17.44
CA TRP A 92 -6.11 2.93 16.59
C TRP A 92 -6.00 1.49 16.09
N ILE A 93 -4.77 1.03 15.83
CA ILE A 93 -4.57 -0.31 15.26
C ILE A 93 -4.33 -1.36 16.36
N SER A 94 -3.59 -1.03 17.44
CA SER A 94 -3.28 -1.99 18.51
C SER A 94 -4.26 -2.00 19.68
N SER A 95 -4.99 -0.93 19.99
CA SER A 95 -5.80 -0.89 21.22
C SER A 95 -7.10 -1.70 21.18
N LYS A 96 -7.30 -2.58 20.18
CA LYS A 96 -8.59 -3.28 19.92
C LYS A 96 -9.77 -2.33 19.69
N SER A 97 -9.51 -1.06 19.34
CA SER A 97 -10.53 -0.08 18.99
C SER A 97 -11.21 -0.42 17.65
N LEU A 98 -10.40 -0.80 16.65
CA LEU A 98 -10.87 -1.10 15.29
C LEU A 98 -10.76 -2.60 14.95
N THR A 99 -11.44 -3.45 15.72
CA THR A 99 -11.40 -4.93 15.58
C THR A 99 -12.05 -5.48 14.32
N ASN A 100 -12.81 -4.67 13.58
CA ASN A 100 -13.45 -5.06 12.33
C ASN A 100 -12.77 -4.45 11.09
N LEU A 101 -11.65 -3.74 11.27
CA LEU A 101 -10.97 -3.06 10.18
C LEU A 101 -10.32 -4.08 9.25
N ARG A 102 -10.74 -4.07 7.98
CA ARG A 102 -10.25 -5.01 6.95
C ARG A 102 -9.27 -4.37 5.98
N SER A 103 -9.38 -3.06 5.78
CA SER A 103 -8.61 -2.31 4.80
C SER A 103 -8.15 -0.98 5.38
N LEU A 104 -6.84 -0.73 5.35
CA LEU A 104 -6.22 0.48 5.85
C LEU A 104 -5.31 1.09 4.79
N LYS A 105 -5.56 2.35 4.46
CA LYS A 105 -4.68 3.19 3.64
C LYS A 105 -4.11 4.32 4.48
N LEU A 106 -2.79 4.40 4.54
CA LEU A 106 -2.06 5.44 5.27
C LEU A 106 -1.10 6.15 4.34
N ARG A 107 -1.18 7.48 4.32
CA ARG A 107 -0.21 8.36 3.66
C ARG A 107 0.42 9.26 4.70
N SER A 108 1.73 9.20 4.85
CA SER A 108 2.50 10.13 5.69
C SER A 108 2.96 11.33 4.86
N ILE A 109 2.82 12.53 5.41
CA ILE A 109 3.30 13.76 4.78
C ILE A 109 4.08 14.65 5.76
N ASP A 110 4.96 15.49 5.22
CA ASP A 110 5.60 16.61 5.93
C ASP A 110 4.75 17.89 5.82
N GLU A 111 5.28 19.01 6.30
CA GLU A 111 4.62 20.31 6.27
C GLU A 111 4.41 20.87 4.85
N PHE A 112 5.14 20.35 3.87
CA PHE A 112 5.01 20.70 2.46
C PHE A 112 4.16 19.69 1.67
N SER A 113 3.42 18.82 2.38
CA SER A 113 2.61 17.76 1.79
C SER A 113 3.39 16.71 0.98
N ARG A 114 4.72 16.64 1.17
CA ARG A 114 5.60 15.66 0.54
C ARG A 114 5.59 14.36 1.35
N PRO A 115 5.77 13.19 0.72
CA PRO A 115 5.85 11.92 1.45
C PRO A 115 6.90 11.98 2.58
N SER A 116 6.51 11.58 3.78
CA SER A 116 7.38 11.58 4.96
C SER A 116 7.46 10.19 5.61
N SER A 117 8.15 10.06 6.74
CA SER A 117 8.39 8.80 7.43
C SER A 117 7.09 8.13 7.93
N LEU A 118 7.04 6.80 7.91
CA LEU A 118 5.89 6.00 8.30
C LEU A 118 6.38 4.85 9.20
N PRO A 119 6.34 5.01 10.53
CA PRO A 119 6.63 3.92 11.47
C PRO A 119 5.64 2.76 11.34
N LEU A 120 6.19 1.54 11.21
CA LEU A 120 5.44 0.29 10.96
C LEU A 120 5.06 -0.52 12.19
N GLN A 121 5.52 -0.16 13.39
CA GLN A 121 5.71 -1.05 14.54
C GLN A 121 4.47 -1.85 15.05
N ILE A 122 3.26 -1.74 14.48
CA ILE A 122 2.02 -1.80 15.28
C ILE A 122 0.81 -2.39 14.54
N MET A 123 0.99 -3.47 13.78
CA MET A 123 -0.12 -4.05 13.01
C MET A 123 -0.28 -5.56 13.11
N SER A 124 0.65 -6.28 13.76
CA SER A 124 0.61 -7.74 13.84
C SER A 124 -0.58 -8.30 14.62
N ASP A 125 -1.03 -7.59 15.65
CA ASP A 125 -2.14 -8.03 16.51
C ASP A 125 -3.52 -7.90 15.84
N ASN A 126 -3.61 -7.17 14.72
CA ASN A 126 -4.89 -6.94 14.06
C ASN A 126 -5.24 -8.09 13.10
N GLN A 127 -6.00 -9.06 13.60
CA GLN A 127 -6.39 -10.24 12.84
C GLN A 127 -7.43 -9.97 11.73
N SER A 128 -8.19 -8.88 11.81
CA SER A 128 -9.19 -8.54 10.79
C SER A 128 -8.57 -7.86 9.56
N LEU A 129 -7.40 -7.24 9.73
CA LEU A 129 -6.76 -6.45 8.69
C LEU A 129 -6.18 -7.36 7.60
N SER A 130 -6.67 -7.16 6.39
CA SER A 130 -6.33 -7.98 5.22
C SER A 130 -5.78 -7.18 4.05
N GLU A 131 -5.93 -5.85 4.07
CA GLU A 131 -5.43 -4.96 3.02
C GLU A 131 -4.70 -3.77 3.64
N LEU A 132 -3.45 -3.55 3.18
CA LEU A 132 -2.62 -2.43 3.58
C LEU A 132 -2.15 -1.65 2.36
N TYR A 133 -2.33 -0.33 2.40
CA TYR A 133 -1.79 0.61 1.44
C TYR A 133 -0.98 1.66 2.17
N LEU A 134 0.34 1.63 2.02
CA LEU A 134 1.25 2.51 2.73
C LEU A 134 1.94 3.44 1.74
N THR A 135 1.93 4.74 2.04
CA THR A 135 2.61 5.76 1.25
C THR A 135 3.44 6.65 2.16
N GLY A 136 4.76 6.63 1.98
CA GLY A 136 5.71 7.31 2.86
C GLY A 136 6.88 6.39 3.22
N SER A 137 7.98 6.98 3.68
CA SER A 137 9.27 6.31 3.92
C SER A 137 9.17 5.34 5.10
N LEU A 138 9.47 4.07 4.88
CA LEU A 138 9.51 3.05 5.92
C LEU A 138 10.93 2.96 6.49
N PRO A 139 11.13 2.25 7.61
CA PRO A 139 12.45 1.79 8.01
C PRO A 139 13.14 1.00 6.87
N PRO A 140 14.47 0.91 6.85
CA PRO A 140 15.22 0.27 5.76
C PRO A 140 14.83 -1.19 5.45
N GLU A 141 14.22 -1.91 6.39
CA GLU A 141 13.71 -3.27 6.24
C GLU A 141 12.32 -3.39 6.86
N ILE A 142 11.48 -4.29 6.31
CA ILE A 142 10.18 -4.66 6.88
C ILE A 142 10.31 -5.98 7.65
N GLY A 143 10.02 -5.95 8.95
CA GLY A 143 9.85 -7.17 9.73
C GLY A 143 8.50 -7.83 9.42
N VAL A 144 8.49 -9.12 9.08
CA VAL A 144 7.23 -9.88 8.86
C VAL A 144 6.34 -9.85 10.11
N THR A 145 6.94 -9.83 11.29
CA THR A 145 6.27 -9.70 12.58
C THR A 145 5.64 -8.33 12.83
N GLN A 146 5.86 -7.35 11.95
CA GLN A 146 5.23 -6.02 12.01
C GLN A 146 3.97 -5.94 11.14
N LEU A 147 3.69 -6.96 10.32
CA LEU A 147 2.54 -7.02 9.43
C LEU A 147 1.45 -7.97 9.95
N PRO A 148 0.16 -7.73 9.63
CA PRO A 148 -0.92 -8.65 9.95
C PRO A 148 -0.72 -10.03 9.29
N GLN A 149 -0.98 -11.11 10.02
CA GLN A 149 -0.84 -12.48 9.49
C GLN A 149 -1.89 -12.82 8.41
N ASN A 150 -3.06 -12.18 8.46
CA ASN A 150 -4.16 -12.36 7.51
C ASN A 150 -4.06 -11.43 6.28
N LEU A 151 -2.89 -10.80 6.06
CA LEU A 151 -2.68 -9.87 4.98
C LEU A 151 -2.81 -10.56 3.61
N LYS A 152 -3.78 -10.10 2.83
CA LYS A 152 -4.08 -10.57 1.47
C LYS A 152 -3.60 -9.58 0.41
N MET A 153 -3.53 -8.29 0.75
CA MET A 153 -3.04 -7.24 -0.15
C MET A 153 -2.07 -6.33 0.58
N LEU A 154 -0.91 -6.10 -0.03
CA LEU A 154 0.05 -5.09 0.39
C LEU A 154 0.42 -4.20 -0.80
N SER A 155 0.30 -2.89 -0.60
CA SER A 155 0.75 -1.87 -1.54
C SER A 155 1.69 -0.91 -0.81
N LEU A 156 2.92 -0.80 -1.32
CA LEU A 156 3.95 0.09 -0.82
C LEU A 156 4.23 1.15 -1.89
N ALA A 157 4.23 2.42 -1.50
CA ALA A 157 4.54 3.53 -2.38
C ALA A 157 5.47 4.53 -1.68
N VAL A 158 6.55 4.94 -2.35
CA VAL A 158 7.53 5.89 -1.78
C VAL A 158 8.06 5.41 -0.41
N SER A 159 8.15 4.09 -0.26
CA SER A 159 8.56 3.41 0.97
C SER A 159 10.04 3.40 1.20
N LYS A 160 10.86 3.64 0.17
CA LYS A 160 12.30 3.81 0.27
C LYS A 160 13.03 2.68 1.00
N LEU A 161 12.56 1.44 0.83
CA LEU A 161 13.23 0.27 1.43
C LEU A 161 14.63 0.13 0.83
N GLU A 162 15.63 -0.03 1.69
CA GLU A 162 17.02 -0.22 1.27
C GLU A 162 17.34 -1.71 1.13
N HIS A 163 16.73 -2.54 1.98
CA HIS A 163 16.87 -4.00 1.93
C HIS A 163 15.78 -4.62 1.07
N ASP A 164 16.14 -5.73 0.40
CA ASP A 164 15.22 -6.48 -0.46
C ASP A 164 13.99 -6.96 0.33
N PRO A 165 12.77 -6.53 -0.04
CA PRO A 165 11.55 -6.94 0.65
C PRO A 165 11.11 -8.38 0.32
N MET A 166 11.56 -8.97 -0.80
CA MET A 166 11.04 -10.24 -1.30
C MET A 166 11.22 -11.41 -0.32
N PRO A 167 12.37 -11.60 0.36
CA PRO A 167 12.55 -12.70 1.31
C PRO A 167 11.65 -12.60 2.54
N ARG A 168 11.29 -11.39 2.96
CA ARG A 168 10.41 -11.18 4.12
C ARG A 168 8.96 -11.30 3.70
N LEU A 169 8.54 -10.54 2.68
CA LEU A 169 7.15 -10.55 2.21
C LEU A 169 6.74 -11.92 1.64
N GLY A 170 7.70 -12.68 1.09
CA GLY A 170 7.48 -14.03 0.58
C GLY A 170 7.04 -15.04 1.62
N LYS A 171 7.24 -14.76 2.91
CA LYS A 171 6.81 -15.63 4.01
C LYS A 171 5.34 -15.44 4.39
N LEU A 172 4.67 -14.41 3.86
CA LEU A 172 3.26 -14.15 4.17
C LEU A 172 2.37 -15.19 3.49
N PRO A 173 1.66 -16.04 4.26
CA PRO A 173 1.02 -17.23 3.71
C PRO A 173 -0.20 -16.91 2.85
N ASN A 174 -0.88 -15.79 3.14
CA ASN A 174 -2.16 -15.42 2.53
C ASN A 174 -2.05 -14.26 1.52
N LEU A 175 -0.84 -13.75 1.26
CA LEU A 175 -0.64 -12.58 0.41
C LEU A 175 -0.97 -12.92 -1.03
N ASN A 176 -2.07 -12.37 -1.54
CA ASN A 176 -2.55 -12.57 -2.90
C ASN A 176 -2.07 -11.47 -3.85
N ILE A 177 -1.91 -10.24 -3.35
CA ILE A 177 -1.60 -9.07 -4.16
C ILE A 177 -0.46 -8.29 -3.51
N LEU A 178 0.64 -8.14 -4.23
CA LEU A 178 1.78 -7.32 -3.84
C LEU A 178 2.01 -6.23 -4.89
N ARG A 179 2.14 -4.99 -4.42
CA ARG A 179 2.37 -3.81 -5.25
C ARG A 179 3.51 -2.99 -4.68
N LEU A 180 4.59 -2.86 -5.44
CA LEU A 180 5.76 -2.05 -5.12
C LEU A 180 5.82 -0.89 -6.12
N PHE A 181 5.52 0.32 -5.64
CA PHE A 181 5.31 1.50 -6.47
C PHE A 181 6.26 2.64 -6.12
N ALA A 182 6.74 3.37 -7.13
CA ALA A 182 7.38 4.68 -7.05
C ALA A 182 8.39 4.80 -5.90
N ARG A 183 9.65 4.38 -6.12
CA ARG A 183 10.71 4.39 -5.09
C ARG A 183 10.31 3.65 -3.81
N SER A 184 9.50 2.59 -3.90
CA SER A 184 9.22 1.74 -2.73
C SER A 184 10.41 0.87 -2.33
N TYR A 185 11.32 0.61 -3.26
CA TYR A 185 12.57 -0.09 -3.05
C TYR A 185 13.68 0.69 -3.77
N LEU A 186 14.82 0.90 -3.10
CA LEU A 186 15.96 1.68 -3.58
C LEU A 186 17.18 0.82 -3.91
N GLY A 187 17.15 -0.48 -3.59
CA GLY A 187 18.23 -1.38 -3.92
C GLY A 187 18.19 -1.87 -5.37
N LYS A 188 19.29 -2.49 -5.77
CA LYS A 188 19.54 -2.90 -7.16
C LYS A 188 19.09 -4.31 -7.48
N GLU A 189 18.96 -5.17 -6.49
CA GLU A 189 18.71 -6.59 -6.67
C GLU A 189 17.56 -7.07 -5.79
N MET A 190 16.63 -7.82 -6.37
CA MET A 190 15.61 -8.54 -5.61
C MET A 190 15.71 -10.03 -5.86
N THR A 191 15.65 -10.83 -4.80
CA THR A 191 15.68 -12.28 -4.84
C THR A 191 14.51 -12.85 -4.06
N CYS A 192 13.61 -13.56 -4.74
CA CYS A 192 12.56 -14.31 -4.07
C CYS A 192 13.16 -15.48 -3.28
N GLN A 193 12.53 -15.88 -2.18
CA GLN A 193 12.86 -17.14 -1.53
C GLN A 193 12.24 -18.30 -2.30
N SER A 194 12.96 -19.44 -2.38
CA SER A 194 12.36 -20.68 -2.86
C SER A 194 11.12 -21.02 -2.02
N LYS A 195 10.04 -21.45 -2.70
CA LYS A 195 8.70 -21.65 -2.12
C LYS A 195 8.09 -20.40 -1.48
N GLY A 196 8.68 -19.23 -1.71
CA GLY A 196 8.14 -17.95 -1.27
C GLY A 196 6.87 -17.60 -2.04
N PHE A 197 6.01 -16.80 -1.40
CA PHE A 197 4.76 -16.30 -1.95
C PHE A 197 3.77 -17.41 -2.38
N PRO A 198 3.38 -18.32 -1.48
CA PRO A 198 2.57 -19.50 -1.83
C PRO A 198 1.17 -19.17 -2.36
N ALA A 199 0.62 -18.01 -2.00
CA ALA A 199 -0.72 -17.57 -2.41
C ALA A 199 -0.73 -16.43 -3.44
N LEU A 200 0.43 -15.89 -3.84
CA LEU A 200 0.48 -14.67 -4.63
C LEU A 200 -0.09 -14.88 -6.04
N ARG A 201 -1.00 -13.99 -6.43
CA ARG A 201 -1.70 -14.01 -7.72
C ARG A 201 -1.39 -12.79 -8.57
N VAL A 202 -1.10 -11.65 -7.94
CA VAL A 202 -0.80 -10.40 -8.65
C VAL A 202 0.46 -9.77 -8.06
N LEU A 203 1.45 -9.55 -8.91
CA LEU A 203 2.66 -8.80 -8.60
C LEU A 203 2.75 -7.58 -9.52
N LYS A 204 2.86 -6.39 -8.93
CA LYS A 204 3.09 -5.15 -9.68
C LYS A 204 4.36 -4.47 -9.20
N LEU A 205 5.29 -4.27 -10.12
CA LEU A 205 6.54 -3.55 -9.94
C LEU A 205 6.48 -2.29 -10.81
N TRP A 206 6.39 -1.12 -10.18
CA TRP A 206 6.23 0.14 -10.90
C TRP A 206 7.21 1.19 -10.39
N MET A 207 8.04 1.75 -11.28
CA MET A 207 8.97 2.85 -10.99
C MET A 207 9.92 2.49 -9.83
N LEU A 208 10.51 1.30 -9.93
CA LEU A 208 11.66 0.88 -9.13
C LEU A 208 12.91 1.29 -9.91
N GLU A 209 13.32 2.55 -9.74
CA GLU A 209 14.29 3.26 -10.59
C GLU A 209 15.69 2.64 -10.55
N GLU A 210 16.08 2.07 -9.41
CA GLU A 210 17.40 1.48 -9.19
C GLU A 210 17.45 -0.04 -9.42
N LEU A 211 16.31 -0.69 -9.64
CA LEU A 211 16.25 -2.14 -9.77
C LEU A 211 16.92 -2.59 -11.08
N GLU A 212 18.02 -3.33 -10.98
CA GLU A 212 18.83 -3.84 -12.08
C GLU A 212 18.60 -5.35 -12.32
N LYS A 213 18.42 -6.11 -11.23
CA LYS A 213 18.32 -7.57 -11.27
C LYS A 213 17.14 -8.11 -10.47
N TRP A 214 16.46 -9.11 -11.04
CA TRP A 214 15.42 -9.86 -10.35
C TRP A 214 15.61 -11.37 -10.49
N THR A 215 15.77 -12.06 -9.36
CA THR A 215 16.00 -13.50 -9.29
C THR A 215 14.77 -14.22 -8.74
N VAL A 216 14.29 -15.23 -9.47
CA VAL A 216 13.13 -16.04 -9.13
C VAL A 216 13.55 -17.52 -9.05
N PRO A 217 13.89 -18.03 -7.84
CA PRO A 217 14.22 -19.44 -7.66
C PRO A 217 13.05 -20.37 -7.99
N GLU A 218 13.36 -21.65 -8.14
CA GLU A 218 12.38 -22.70 -8.34
C GLU A 218 11.31 -22.71 -7.23
N ASP A 219 10.09 -23.09 -7.62
CA ASP A 219 8.87 -23.11 -6.78
C ASP A 219 8.41 -21.75 -6.21
N SER A 220 9.00 -20.63 -6.63
CA SER A 220 8.55 -19.30 -6.19
C SER A 220 7.23 -18.92 -6.86
N MET A 221 6.30 -18.33 -6.10
CA MET A 221 5.02 -17.79 -6.61
C MET A 221 4.22 -18.75 -7.51
N PRO A 222 3.93 -20.01 -7.08
CA PRO A 222 3.34 -21.04 -7.94
C PRO A 222 1.91 -20.72 -8.44
N ARG A 223 1.27 -19.68 -7.91
CA ARG A 223 -0.11 -19.27 -8.23
C ARG A 223 -0.19 -17.93 -8.95
N LEU A 224 0.93 -17.37 -9.38
CA LEU A 224 0.97 -16.04 -10.00
C LEU A 224 0.15 -16.04 -11.28
N ARG A 225 -0.77 -15.08 -11.41
CA ARG A 225 -1.66 -14.94 -12.58
C ARG A 225 -1.37 -13.68 -13.38
N GLU A 226 -0.97 -12.61 -12.70
CA GLU A 226 -0.68 -11.31 -13.29
C GLU A 226 0.67 -10.79 -12.80
N LEU A 227 1.52 -10.43 -13.75
CA LEU A 227 2.78 -9.74 -13.52
C LEU A 227 2.76 -8.44 -14.32
N GLU A 228 2.87 -7.31 -13.64
CA GLU A 228 3.01 -6.00 -14.28
C GLU A 228 4.37 -5.40 -13.90
N ILE A 229 5.17 -5.07 -14.92
CA ILE A 229 6.44 -4.34 -14.76
C ILE A 229 6.37 -3.06 -15.58
N ARG A 230 6.41 -1.93 -14.89
CA ARG A 230 6.22 -0.60 -15.48
C ARG A 230 7.33 0.34 -15.05
N CYS A 231 8.02 0.96 -16.01
CA CYS A 231 9.06 1.97 -15.76
C CYS A 231 10.20 1.57 -14.79
N CYS A 232 10.44 0.27 -14.58
CA CYS A 232 11.72 -0.22 -14.05
C CYS A 232 12.75 -0.32 -15.19
N GLU A 233 13.33 0.80 -15.63
CA GLU A 233 14.12 0.85 -16.87
C GLU A 233 15.49 0.18 -16.75
N LYS A 234 16.08 0.19 -15.55
CA LYS A 234 17.37 -0.46 -15.28
C LYS A 234 17.27 -1.98 -15.15
N LEU A 235 16.07 -2.55 -15.06
CA LEU A 235 15.86 -4.00 -14.91
C LEU A 235 16.21 -4.71 -16.21
N THR A 236 17.45 -5.21 -16.30
CA THR A 236 18.01 -5.89 -17.47
C THR A 236 18.26 -7.38 -17.20
N GLU A 237 18.53 -7.75 -15.95
CA GLU A 237 18.80 -9.13 -15.55
C GLU A 237 17.58 -9.77 -14.89
N THR A 238 17.08 -10.86 -15.47
CA THR A 238 15.92 -11.62 -14.95
C THR A 238 16.24 -13.11 -14.91
N ASP A 239 16.72 -13.59 -13.77
CA ASP A 239 17.06 -14.99 -13.58
C ASP A 239 15.86 -15.80 -13.08
N GLY A 240 15.56 -16.91 -13.74
CA GLY A 240 14.51 -17.84 -13.35
C GLY A 240 13.06 -17.37 -13.56
N TRP A 241 12.83 -16.12 -13.97
CA TRP A 241 11.49 -15.57 -14.12
C TRP A 241 10.64 -16.28 -15.19
N GLN A 242 11.26 -16.93 -16.18
CA GLN A 242 10.60 -17.77 -17.18
C GLN A 242 9.79 -18.90 -16.56
N ARG A 243 10.14 -19.36 -15.35
CA ARG A 243 9.40 -20.39 -14.59
C ARG A 243 7.97 -19.94 -14.25
N LEU A 244 7.73 -18.63 -14.16
CA LEU A 244 6.41 -18.06 -13.86
C LEU A 244 5.41 -18.29 -14.99
N SER A 245 5.87 -18.48 -16.22
CA SER A 245 5.03 -18.67 -17.42
C SER A 245 4.02 -19.84 -17.28
N SER A 246 4.36 -20.85 -16.47
CA SER A 246 3.52 -22.02 -16.21
C SER A 246 2.18 -21.69 -15.51
N SER A 247 2.16 -20.66 -14.67
CA SER A 247 0.97 -20.24 -13.90
C SER A 247 0.37 -18.92 -14.37
N LEU A 248 1.20 -18.08 -15.00
CA LEU A 248 0.86 -16.73 -15.42
C LEU A 248 -0.19 -16.72 -16.54
N LYS A 249 -1.15 -15.81 -16.43
CA LYS A 249 -2.16 -15.55 -17.47
C LYS A 249 -1.87 -14.27 -18.24
N GLU A 250 -1.30 -13.28 -17.56
CA GLU A 250 -1.07 -11.96 -18.11
C GLU A 250 0.27 -11.39 -17.67
N LEU A 251 1.04 -10.92 -18.65
CA LEU A 251 2.27 -10.18 -18.48
C LEU A 251 2.09 -8.79 -19.09
N ILE A 252 2.21 -7.74 -18.27
CA ILE A 252 2.07 -6.35 -18.70
C ILE A 252 3.43 -5.68 -18.59
N LEU A 253 3.98 -5.25 -19.73
CA LEU A 253 5.24 -4.54 -19.80
C LEU A 253 4.99 -3.12 -20.30
N THR A 254 5.31 -2.13 -19.48
CA THR A 254 5.16 -0.71 -19.84
C THR A 254 6.50 -0.01 -19.76
N ASN A 255 6.86 0.74 -20.81
CA ASN A 255 8.17 1.41 -20.96
C ASN A 255 9.33 0.44 -20.68
N LYS A 256 9.42 -0.61 -21.51
CA LYS A 256 10.48 -1.63 -21.48
C LYS A 256 11.21 -1.66 -22.81
N PRO A 257 12.51 -2.04 -22.84
CA PRO A 257 13.26 -2.17 -24.08
C PRO A 257 12.54 -3.08 -25.09
N PRO A 258 12.42 -2.67 -26.37
CA PRO A 258 11.80 -3.51 -27.39
C PRO A 258 12.49 -4.87 -27.60
N THR A 259 13.78 -4.97 -27.26
CA THR A 259 14.56 -6.21 -27.31
C THR A 259 13.98 -7.27 -26.37
N LEU A 260 13.78 -6.94 -25.10
CA LEU A 260 13.16 -7.83 -24.11
C LEU A 260 11.79 -8.34 -24.58
N VAL A 261 10.96 -7.47 -25.14
CA VAL A 261 9.64 -7.83 -25.68
C VAL A 261 9.76 -8.83 -26.83
N ARG A 262 10.72 -8.63 -27.74
CA ARG A 262 10.97 -9.56 -28.86
C ARG A 262 11.45 -10.92 -28.35
N ASP A 263 12.32 -10.93 -27.35
CA ASP A 263 12.88 -12.16 -26.79
C ASP A 263 11.82 -13.00 -26.09
N ILE A 264 10.90 -12.37 -25.34
CA ILE A 264 9.75 -13.05 -24.72
C ILE A 264 8.85 -13.66 -25.78
N LYS A 265 8.53 -12.91 -26.85
CA LYS A 265 7.66 -13.40 -27.94
C LYS A 265 8.23 -14.59 -28.71
N LYS A 266 9.57 -14.77 -28.72
CA LYS A 266 10.23 -15.90 -29.40
C LYS A 266 10.26 -17.17 -28.54
N ARG A 267 10.07 -17.07 -27.23
CA ARG A 267 10.18 -18.20 -26.30
C ARG A 267 8.85 -18.93 -26.19
N GLU A 268 8.85 -20.23 -26.46
CA GLU A 268 7.66 -21.08 -26.41
C GLU A 268 6.98 -21.09 -25.03
N GLU A 269 7.77 -20.95 -23.96
CA GLU A 269 7.31 -20.90 -22.58
C GLU A 269 6.22 -19.83 -22.37
N TRP A 270 6.33 -18.70 -23.08
CA TRP A 270 5.44 -17.56 -22.96
C TRP A 270 4.26 -17.59 -23.95
N ALA A 271 4.17 -18.59 -24.83
CA ALA A 271 3.17 -18.63 -25.90
C ALA A 271 1.72 -18.63 -25.39
N LYS A 272 1.48 -19.15 -24.17
CA LYS A 272 0.16 -19.21 -23.53
C LYS A 272 -0.17 -17.99 -22.67
N VAL A 273 0.80 -17.08 -22.48
CA VAL A 273 0.66 -15.89 -21.63
C VAL A 273 0.19 -14.71 -22.49
N ARG A 274 -0.88 -14.01 -22.06
CA ARG A 274 -1.28 -12.76 -22.69
C ARG A 274 -0.23 -11.69 -22.40
N LEU A 275 0.51 -11.28 -23.43
CA LEU A 275 1.49 -10.19 -23.34
C LEU A 275 0.88 -8.86 -23.78
N THR A 276 0.78 -7.91 -22.86
CA THR A 276 0.37 -6.53 -23.11
C THR A 276 1.59 -5.62 -23.05
N VAL A 277 1.87 -4.89 -24.12
CA VAL A 277 3.02 -3.97 -24.19
C VAL A 277 2.52 -2.55 -24.40
N ASN A 278 2.95 -1.67 -23.51
CA ASN A 278 2.45 -0.32 -23.39
C ASN A 278 3.61 0.68 -23.47
N LYS A 279 3.38 1.83 -24.11
CA LYS A 279 4.26 3.01 -24.07
C LYS A 279 3.47 4.18 -23.51
N TRP A 280 3.99 4.80 -22.47
CA TRP A 280 3.31 5.87 -21.76
C TRP A 280 4.35 6.90 -21.34
N ASP A 281 4.12 8.17 -21.66
CA ASP A 281 4.94 9.24 -21.13
C ASP A 281 4.50 9.50 -19.68
N PHE A 282 5.42 9.34 -18.74
CA PHE A 282 5.20 9.70 -17.34
C PHE A 282 5.99 10.95 -17.02
N ASP A 283 5.38 11.83 -16.25
CA ASP A 283 6.16 12.84 -15.56
C ASP A 283 7.16 12.11 -14.65
N PRO A 284 8.47 12.42 -14.75
CA PRO A 284 9.47 11.84 -13.88
C PRO A 284 9.11 12.14 -12.42
N LEU A 285 9.45 11.21 -11.51
CA LEU A 285 9.28 11.53 -10.09
C LEU A 285 10.09 12.76 -9.74
N PRO A 286 9.56 13.66 -8.90
CA PRO A 286 10.37 14.75 -8.38
C PRO A 286 11.61 14.17 -7.69
N PRO A 287 12.79 14.80 -7.88
CA PRO A 287 14.06 14.32 -7.36
C PRO A 287 13.97 14.08 -5.86
N ASP A 288 14.72 13.08 -5.37
CA ASP A 288 14.73 12.79 -3.95
C ASP A 288 15.44 13.90 -3.19
N THR A 289 14.68 14.85 -2.64
CA THR A 289 15.21 16.00 -1.88
C THR A 289 15.81 15.60 -0.53
N ALA A 290 15.82 14.30 -0.16
CA ALA A 290 16.45 13.80 1.05
C ALA A 290 17.99 13.64 0.95
N LYS A 291 18.59 13.94 -0.20
CA LYS A 291 20.05 13.94 -0.42
C LYS A 291 20.68 15.34 -0.50
N ALA A 292 19.95 16.40 -0.12
CA ALA A 292 20.48 17.77 -0.06
C ALA A 292 20.71 18.19 1.40
#